data_AF-A0A356AVB5-F1
#
_entry.id   AF-A0A356AVB5-F1
#
_cell.length_a   1.000
_cell.length_b   1.000
_cell.length_c   1.000
_cell.angle_alpha   90.00
_cell.angle_beta   90.00
_cell.angle_gamma   90.00
#
_symmetry.space_group_name_H-M   'P 1'
#
loop_
_entity.id
_entity.type
_entity.pdbx_description
1 polymer ?
#
loop_
_entity_poly.entity_id
_entity_poly.type
_entity_poly.pdbx_seq_one_letter_code
_entity_poly.pdbx_strand_id
1 'polypeptide(L)'
;MRRMIIVTMILLLMNCSVSYAEKFDTGYLDAEYFTAFVSTILQAQTQEAINDYYEPYLSENPFVQPWFTKVINVERPFDYQFLIKLEVTPFLGAHNPVALDHLTFKADIDGVVLLKFEHLESYELPPHLNDLLIKPLP
;
A
#
# COMPACT_ATOMS: atom_id res chain seq x y z
N MET A 1 60.67 -6.92 -8.95
CA MET A 1 59.70 -5.81 -8.78
C MET A 1 58.83 -5.57 -10.01
N ARG A 2 59.39 -5.37 -11.21
CA ARG A 2 58.62 -5.08 -12.45
C ARG A 2 57.58 -6.14 -12.86
N ARG A 3 57.85 -7.44 -12.61
CA ARG A 3 56.91 -8.55 -12.88
C ARG A 3 55.78 -8.67 -11.84
N MET A 4 56.00 -8.24 -10.60
CA MET A 4 54.97 -8.28 -9.55
C MET A 4 53.90 -7.20 -9.79
N ILE A 5 54.29 -6.01 -10.27
CA ILE A 5 53.38 -4.90 -10.57
C ILE A 5 52.40 -5.25 -11.70
N ILE A 6 52.86 -5.99 -12.72
CA ILE A 6 52.02 -6.39 -13.86
C ILE A 6 50.94 -7.39 -13.41
N VAL A 7 51.27 -8.32 -12.51
CA VAL A 7 50.30 -9.30 -12.00
C VAL A 7 49.24 -8.63 -11.12
N THR A 8 49.59 -7.59 -10.35
CA THR A 8 48.62 -6.85 -9.54
C THR A 8 47.66 -6.01 -10.40
N MET A 9 48.14 -5.43 -11.51
CA MET A 9 47.28 -4.67 -12.44
C MET A 9 46.25 -5.56 -13.16
N ILE A 10 46.59 -6.80 -13.47
CA ILE A 10 45.68 -7.74 -14.16
C ILE A 10 44.59 -8.24 -13.19
N LEU A 11 44.91 -8.47 -11.91
CA LEU A 11 43.90 -8.87 -10.93
C LEU A 11 42.88 -7.77 -10.62
N LEU A 12 43.26 -6.49 -10.72
CA LEU A 12 42.35 -5.36 -10.50
C LEU A 12 41.29 -5.19 -11.62
N LEU A 13 41.55 -5.71 -12.82
CA LEU A 13 40.62 -5.63 -13.95
C LEU A 13 39.54 -6.72 -13.93
N MET A 14 39.69 -7.76 -13.10
CA MET A 14 38.71 -8.87 -12.98
C MET A 14 37.56 -8.59 -12.00
N ASN A 15 37.59 -7.49 -11.24
CA ASN A 15 36.50 -7.07 -10.34
C ASN A 15 35.58 -6.01 -10.96
N CYS A 16 35.65 -5.79 -12.27
CA CYS A 16 34.65 -5.00 -12.97
C CYS A 16 33.40 -5.87 -13.17
N SER A 17 32.57 -5.97 -12.14
CA SER A 17 31.23 -6.53 -12.29
C SER A 17 30.47 -5.67 -13.29
N VAL A 18 30.28 -6.19 -14.49
CA VAL A 18 29.38 -5.59 -15.49
C VAL A 18 27.98 -5.61 -14.87
N SER A 19 27.46 -4.46 -14.45
CA SER A 19 26.04 -4.36 -14.12
C SER A 19 25.27 -4.44 -15.44
N TYR A 20 24.62 -5.58 -15.70
CA TYR A 20 23.56 -5.61 -16.69
C TYR A 20 22.36 -4.89 -16.09
N ALA A 21 21.92 -3.80 -16.72
CA ALA A 21 20.58 -3.32 -16.48
C ALA A 21 19.64 -4.41 -17.02
N GLU A 22 18.93 -5.10 -16.12
CA GLU A 22 17.82 -5.93 -16.58
C GLU A 22 16.88 -5.03 -17.37
N LYS A 23 16.57 -5.46 -18.59
CA LYS A 23 15.63 -4.76 -19.44
C LYS A 23 14.29 -4.81 -18.70
N PHE A 24 13.70 -3.66 -18.39
CA PHE A 24 12.36 -3.61 -17.81
C PHE A 24 11.41 -4.30 -18.79
N ASP A 25 11.08 -5.55 -18.48
CA ASP A 25 10.14 -6.32 -19.27
C ASP A 25 8.77 -5.68 -19.07
N THR A 26 8.25 -5.07 -20.13
CA THR A 26 6.90 -4.50 -20.13
C THR A 26 5.83 -5.57 -20.13
N GLY A 27 6.21 -6.86 -20.06
CA GLY A 27 5.32 -7.99 -19.81
C GLY A 27 4.38 -7.64 -18.67
N TYR A 28 3.10 -7.46 -19.04
CA TYR A 28 1.98 -7.04 -18.20
C TYR A 28 2.23 -7.28 -16.71
N LEU A 29 2.27 -6.22 -15.90
CA LEU A 29 2.00 -6.36 -14.48
C LEU A 29 0.67 -7.11 -14.37
N ASP A 30 0.68 -8.32 -13.84
CA ASP A 30 -0.57 -9.00 -13.56
C ASP A 30 -1.35 -8.20 -12.50
N ALA A 31 -2.66 -8.44 -12.43
CA ALA A 31 -3.55 -7.69 -11.56
C ALA A 31 -3.16 -7.79 -10.08
N GLU A 32 -2.49 -8.88 -9.68
CA GLU A 32 -2.02 -9.11 -8.32
C GLU A 32 -0.83 -8.21 -8.00
N TYR A 33 0.21 -8.20 -8.84
CA TYR A 33 1.35 -7.28 -8.69
C TYR A 33 0.90 -5.83 -8.75
N PHE A 34 -0.04 -5.48 -9.62
CA PHE A 34 -0.56 -4.11 -9.70
C PHE A 34 -1.29 -3.71 -8.41
N THR A 35 -2.13 -4.60 -7.88
CA THR A 35 -2.83 -4.38 -6.60
C THR A 35 -1.85 -4.26 -5.44
N ALA A 36 -0.84 -5.13 -5.38
CA ALA A 36 0.19 -5.09 -4.35
C ALA A 36 1.00 -3.79 -4.42
N PHE A 37 1.38 -3.35 -5.63
CA PHE A 37 2.09 -2.09 -5.83
C PHE A 37 1.28 -0.88 -5.36
N VAL A 38 0.04 -0.74 -5.85
CA VAL A 38 -0.83 0.40 -5.52
C VAL A 38 -1.17 0.44 -4.02
N SER A 39 -1.54 -0.70 -3.43
CA SER A 39 -1.86 -0.76 -2.00
C SER A 39 -0.63 -0.47 -1.12
N THR A 40 0.57 -0.90 -1.54
CA THR A 40 1.82 -0.59 -0.83
C THR A 40 2.14 0.90 -0.85
N ILE A 41 2.06 1.57 -2.01
CA ILE A 41 2.38 3.00 -2.11
C ILE A 41 1.35 3.89 -1.43
N LEU A 42 0.09 3.45 -1.33
CA LEU A 42 -1.00 4.19 -0.67
C LEU A 42 -1.22 3.78 0.78
N GLN A 43 -0.40 2.90 1.35
CA GLN A 43 -0.62 2.31 2.68
C GLN A 43 -0.72 3.36 3.78
N ALA A 44 0.15 4.38 3.77
CA ALA A 44 0.16 5.41 4.81
C ALA A 44 -1.13 6.24 4.79
N GLN A 45 -1.53 6.70 3.60
CA GLN A 45 -2.73 7.52 3.40
C GLN A 45 -4.02 6.71 3.64
N THR A 46 -4.00 5.42 3.30
CA THR A 46 -5.11 4.51 3.59
C THR A 46 -5.27 4.31 5.10
N GLN A 47 -4.17 4.08 5.82
CA GLN A 47 -4.19 3.94 7.26
C GLN A 47 -4.65 5.23 7.95
N GLU A 48 -4.18 6.39 7.50
CA GLU A 48 -4.60 7.69 8.03
C GLU A 48 -6.11 7.92 7.84
N ALA A 49 -6.63 7.70 6.62
CA ALA A 49 -8.05 7.84 6.32
C ALA A 49 -8.94 6.94 7.20
N ILE A 50 -8.47 5.72 7.50
CA ILE A 50 -9.18 4.76 8.35
C ILE A 50 -9.13 5.19 9.82
N ASN A 51 -7.98 5.64 10.31
CA ASN A 51 -7.86 6.17 11.67
C ASN A 51 -8.83 7.34 11.87
N ASP A 52 -8.82 8.31 10.96
CA ASP A 52 -9.66 9.50 11.05
C ASP A 52 -11.15 9.17 11.04
N TYR A 53 -11.56 8.18 10.23
CA TYR A 53 -12.96 7.78 10.15
C TYR A 53 -13.43 7.03 11.39
N TYR A 54 -12.61 6.14 11.94
CA TYR A 54 -12.99 5.25 13.05
C TYR A 54 -12.66 5.78 14.45
N GLU A 55 -11.90 6.87 14.59
CA GLU A 55 -11.58 7.50 15.89
C GLU A 55 -12.82 7.73 16.78
N PRO A 56 -13.98 8.18 16.27
CA PRO A 56 -15.14 8.39 17.12
C PRO A 56 -15.84 7.10 17.58
N TYR A 57 -15.49 5.95 17.00
CA TYR A 57 -16.19 4.67 17.16
C TYR A 57 -15.37 3.66 17.97
N LEU A 58 -14.05 3.69 17.83
CA LEU A 58 -13.14 2.71 18.41
C LEU A 58 -12.09 3.41 19.27
N SER A 59 -11.83 2.88 20.47
CA SER A 59 -10.77 3.37 21.36
C SER A 59 -9.36 3.02 20.86
N GLU A 60 -9.27 2.11 19.89
CA GLU A 60 -8.05 1.73 19.19
C GLU A 60 -8.32 1.78 17.68
N ASN A 61 -7.40 2.39 16.94
CA ASN A 61 -7.55 2.48 15.49
C ASN A 61 -7.41 1.10 14.83
N PRO A 62 -8.29 0.73 13.89
CA PRO A 62 -8.15 -0.50 13.17
C PRO A 62 -7.03 -0.41 12.14
N PHE A 63 -6.38 -1.53 11.87
CA PHE A 63 -5.26 -1.63 10.93
C PHE A 63 -5.75 -1.99 9.53
N VAL A 64 -5.06 -1.48 8.52
CA VAL A 64 -5.20 -1.92 7.12
C VAL A 64 -3.87 -2.49 6.64
N GLN A 65 -3.92 -3.55 5.83
CA GLN A 65 -2.74 -4.11 5.19
C GLN A 65 -2.98 -4.34 3.69
N PRO A 66 -1.91 -4.40 2.87
CA PRO A 66 -2.02 -4.51 1.41
C PRO A 66 -2.86 -5.71 0.95
N TRP A 67 -2.77 -6.86 1.62
CA TRP A 67 -3.54 -8.06 1.25
C TRP A 67 -5.01 -8.04 1.69
N PHE A 68 -5.42 -7.07 2.51
CA PHE A 68 -6.83 -6.77 2.81
C PHE A 68 -7.34 -5.57 2.00
N THR A 69 -6.60 -5.19 0.95
CA THR A 69 -6.93 -4.06 0.07
C THR A 69 -7.06 -4.56 -1.37
N LYS A 70 -8.07 -4.07 -2.07
CA LYS A 70 -8.26 -4.31 -3.50
C LYS A 70 -8.30 -2.99 -4.25
N VAL A 71 -7.72 -2.97 -5.44
CA VAL A 71 -7.87 -1.85 -6.37
C VAL A 71 -9.13 -2.09 -7.20
N ILE A 72 -10.16 -1.28 -6.97
CA ILE A 72 -11.45 -1.39 -7.68
C ILE A 72 -11.36 -0.70 -9.05
N ASN A 73 -10.71 0.46 -9.10
CA ASN A 73 -10.59 1.24 -10.32
C ASN A 73 -9.38 2.18 -10.24
N VAL A 74 -8.75 2.43 -11.38
CA VAL A 74 -7.75 3.49 -11.55
C VAL A 74 -8.07 4.24 -12.84
N GLU A 75 -8.38 5.51 -12.70
CA GLU A 75 -8.64 6.41 -13.82
C GLU A 75 -7.52 7.44 -13.93
N ARG A 76 -7.22 7.84 -15.16
CA ARG A 76 -6.24 8.89 -15.47
C ARG A 76 -6.95 10.01 -16.23
N PRO A 77 -7.67 10.91 -15.55
CA PRO A 77 -8.43 11.96 -16.22
C PRO A 77 -7.55 12.99 -16.93
N PHE A 78 -6.31 13.21 -16.44
CA PHE A 78 -5.33 14.15 -17.00
C PHE A 78 -3.91 13.59 -16.89
N ASP A 79 -2.94 14.28 -17.49
CA ASP A 79 -1.54 13.91 -17.38
C ASP A 79 -1.05 13.99 -15.92
N TYR A 80 -0.40 12.92 -15.48
CA TYR A 80 0.12 12.71 -14.12
C TYR A 80 -0.91 12.84 -12.98
N GLN A 81 -2.21 12.82 -13.28
CA GLN A 81 -3.27 12.78 -12.27
C GLN A 81 -4.00 11.43 -12.34
N PHE A 82 -4.13 10.77 -11.20
CA PHE A 82 -4.79 9.49 -11.05
C PHE A 82 -5.91 9.59 -10.01
N LEU A 83 -7.06 8.99 -10.33
CA LEU A 83 -8.13 8.72 -9.38
C LEU A 83 -8.11 7.22 -9.08
N ILE A 84 -7.81 6.87 -7.84
CA ILE A 84 -7.60 5.49 -7.41
C ILE A 84 -8.69 5.15 -6.41
N LYS A 85 -9.52 4.15 -6.74
CA LYS A 85 -10.55 3.63 -5.84
C LYS A 85 -10.09 2.32 -5.23
N LEU A 86 -9.98 2.30 -3.91
CA LEU A 86 -9.65 1.12 -3.12
C LEU A 86 -10.89 0.60 -2.40
N GLU A 87 -10.98 -0.72 -2.28
CA GLU A 87 -11.82 -1.41 -1.29
C GLU A 87 -10.91 -1.96 -0.21
N VAL A 88 -11.22 -1.65 1.05
CA VAL A 88 -10.39 -2.04 2.19
C VAL A 88 -11.24 -2.73 3.25
N THR A 89 -10.60 -3.69 3.92
CA THR A 89 -11.17 -4.35 5.10
C THR A 89 -10.27 -4.05 6.30
N PRO A 90 -10.53 -2.98 7.07
CA PRO A 90 -9.82 -2.72 8.31
C PRO A 90 -10.08 -3.83 9.34
N PHE A 91 -9.11 -4.08 10.21
CA PHE A 91 -9.19 -5.13 11.22
C PHE A 91 -8.60 -4.73 12.58
N LEU A 92 -9.03 -5.40 13.64
CA LEU A 92 -8.50 -5.26 15.01
C LEU A 92 -7.82 -6.55 15.47
N GLY A 93 -6.71 -6.39 16.21
CA GLY A 93 -5.97 -7.49 16.83
C GLY A 93 -5.55 -8.56 15.82
N ALA A 94 -5.92 -9.82 16.09
CA ALA A 94 -5.59 -11.00 15.28
C ALA A 94 -6.39 -11.08 13.96
N HIS A 95 -6.45 -9.98 13.20
CA HIS A 95 -7.16 -9.88 11.92
C HIS A 95 -8.69 -10.07 12.01
N ASN A 96 -9.32 -9.58 13.08
CA ASN A 96 -10.78 -9.55 13.17
C ASN A 96 -11.31 -8.39 12.31
N PRO A 97 -12.05 -8.64 11.23
CA PRO A 97 -12.49 -7.59 10.33
C PRO A 97 -13.50 -6.68 11.04
N VAL A 98 -13.38 -5.37 10.81
CA VAL A 98 -14.24 -4.33 11.40
C VAL A 98 -15.32 -3.90 10.42
N ALA A 99 -14.94 -3.72 9.15
CA ALA A 99 -15.82 -3.17 8.14
C ALA A 99 -15.36 -3.48 6.72
N LEU A 100 -16.18 -3.11 5.75
CA LEU A 100 -15.83 -2.96 4.34
C LEU A 100 -16.03 -1.50 3.93
N ASP A 101 -14.95 -0.87 3.46
CA ASP A 101 -14.94 0.55 3.10
C ASP A 101 -14.39 0.76 1.69
N HIS A 102 -14.87 1.81 1.03
CA HIS A 102 -14.36 2.30 -0.24
C HIS A 102 -13.69 3.65 -0.06
N LEU A 103 -12.44 3.77 -0.51
CA LEU A 103 -11.65 5.00 -0.44
C LEU A 103 -11.32 5.45 -1.85
N THR A 104 -11.54 6.73 -2.14
CA THR A 104 -11.15 7.32 -3.41
C THR A 104 -10.05 8.35 -3.17
N PHE A 105 -8.87 8.08 -3.72
CA PHE A 105 -7.71 8.96 -3.66
C PHE A 105 -7.50 9.68 -4.98
N LYS A 106 -7.04 10.93 -4.90
CA LYS A 106 -6.38 11.61 -6.00
C LYS A 106 -4.88 11.57 -5.75
N ALA A 107 -4.12 11.07 -6.72
CA ALA A 107 -2.67 11.11 -6.72
C ALA A 107 -2.18 11.95 -7.90
N ASP A 108 -1.32 12.92 -7.64
CA ASP A 108 -0.65 13.72 -8.66
C ASP A 108 0.78 14.09 -8.23
N ILE A 109 1.43 14.98 -8.97
CA ILE A 109 2.82 15.39 -8.71
C ILE A 109 3.00 16.10 -7.36
N ASP A 110 1.93 16.63 -6.79
CA ASP A 110 1.96 17.34 -5.50
C ASP A 110 1.73 16.39 -4.32
N GLY A 111 1.23 15.17 -4.58
CA GLY A 111 1.07 14.12 -3.59
C GLY A 111 -0.24 13.35 -3.73
N VAL A 112 -0.66 12.75 -2.62
CA VAL A 112 -1.88 11.93 -2.54
C VAL A 112 -2.83 12.57 -1.54
N VAL A 113 -4.09 12.73 -1.93
CA VAL A 113 -5.16 13.23 -1.05
C VAL A 113 -6.37 12.32 -1.12
N LEU A 114 -7.04 12.11 0.02
CA LEU A 114 -8.33 11.44 0.08
C LEU A 114 -9.41 12.39 -0.46
N LEU A 115 -10.16 11.93 -1.46
CA LEU A 115 -11.32 12.67 -1.99
C LEU A 115 -12.63 12.22 -1.34
N LYS A 116 -12.75 10.91 -1.06
CA LYS A 116 -13.99 10.32 -0.57
C LYS A 116 -13.73 9.09 0.28
N PHE A 117 -14.42 9.01 1.40
CA PHE A 117 -14.55 7.81 2.23
C PHE A 117 -16.01 7.35 2.17
N GLU A 118 -16.24 6.10 1.83
CA GLU A 118 -17.56 5.47 1.74
C GLU A 118 -17.57 4.20 2.56
N HIS A 119 -18.26 4.21 3.71
CA HIS A 119 -18.52 3.00 4.47
C HIS A 119 -19.61 2.16 3.79
N LEU A 120 -19.37 0.85 3.66
CA LEU A 120 -20.33 -0.06 3.02
C LEU A 120 -21.02 -0.99 4.01
N GLU A 121 -20.26 -1.59 4.92
CA GLU A 121 -20.76 -2.58 5.86
C GLU A 121 -19.88 -2.64 7.12
N SER A 122 -20.52 -2.76 8.29
CA SER A 122 -19.88 -3.05 9.56
C SER A 122 -19.97 -4.56 9.87
N TYR A 123 -18.88 -5.14 10.36
CA TYR A 123 -18.83 -6.54 10.77
C TYR A 123 -18.97 -6.68 12.29
N GLU A 124 -19.61 -7.76 12.74
CA GLU A 124 -19.73 -8.06 14.17
C GLU A 124 -18.36 -8.36 14.78
N LEU A 125 -18.00 -7.60 15.82
CA LEU A 125 -16.79 -7.85 16.58
C LEU A 125 -16.99 -9.04 17.54
N PRO A 126 -15.96 -9.89 17.72
CA PRO A 126 -16.02 -10.93 18.72
C PRO A 126 -16.13 -10.32 20.13
N PRO A 127 -16.78 -11.01 21.09
CA PRO A 127 -17.10 -10.43 22.41
C PRO A 127 -15.92 -9.82 23.18
N HIS A 128 -14.72 -10.37 23.00
CA HIS A 128 -13.50 -9.90 23.67
C HIS A 128 -12.97 -8.57 23.14
N LEU A 129 -13.50 -8.06 22.02
CA LEU A 129 -13.17 -6.75 21.44
C LEU A 129 -14.27 -5.70 21.68
N ASN A 130 -15.38 -6.06 22.31
CA ASN A 130 -16.49 -5.12 22.56
C ASN A 130 -16.09 -3.95 23.45
N ASP A 131 -15.10 -4.14 24.33
CA ASP A 131 -14.58 -3.08 25.20
C ASP A 131 -13.88 -1.96 24.41
N LEU A 132 -13.55 -2.19 23.13
CA LEU A 132 -12.97 -1.19 22.25
C LEU A 132 -14.01 -0.27 21.60
N LEU A 133 -15.31 -0.60 21.68
CA LEU A 133 -16.37 0.23 21.11
C LEU A 133 -16.64 1.43 22.02
N ILE A 134 -16.38 2.63 21.51
CA ILE A 134 -16.81 3.90 22.15
C ILE A 134 -18.31 4.10 21.92
N LYS A 135 -18.78 3.77 20.71
CA LYS A 135 -20.20 3.78 20.31
C LYS A 135 -20.41 2.74 19.19
N PRO A 136 -21.67 2.43 18.82
CA PRO A 136 -21.93 1.46 17.76
C PRO A 136 -21.22 1.85 16.46
N LEU A 137 -20.64 0.87 15.77
CA LEU A 137 -20.09 1.04 14.42
C LEU A 137 -21.15 1.63 13.47
N PRO A 138 -20.73 2.40 12.45
CA PRO A 138 -21.64 3.11 11.54
C PRO A 138 -22.56 2.18 10.74
#